data_AF-A0A2E3Z4C5-F1
#
_entry.id   AF-A0A2E3Z4C5-F1
#
_cell.length_a   1.000
_cell.length_b   1.000
_cell.length_c   1.000
_cell.angle_alpha   90.00
_cell.angle_beta   90.00
_cell.angle_gamma   90.00
#
_symmetry.space_group_name_H-M   'P 1'
#
loop_
_entity.id
_entity.type
_entity.pdbx_description
1 polymer ?
#
loop_
_entity_poly.entity_id
_entity_poly.type
_entity_poly.pdbx_seq_one_letter_code
_entity_poly.pdbx_strand_id
1 'polypeptide(L)' 'MDFKLKIDVSPISFVSKDDPPVLLVHGDQDNIVPVEHAFRMQERIKGAGVAVELVIVEGVEHSVSKTDPQTSCVC' A
#
# COMPACT_ATOMS: atom_id res chain seq x y z
N MET A 1 22.63 4.66 -5.40
CA MET A 1 21.79 3.57 -5.94
C MET A 1 21.47 3.86 -7.40
N ASP A 2 21.74 2.90 -8.26
CA ASP A 2 21.49 2.96 -9.70
C ASP A 2 19.99 3.04 -10.02
N PHE A 3 19.61 3.95 -10.92
CA PHE A 3 18.21 4.21 -11.25
C PHE A 3 17.50 2.99 -11.85
N LYS A 4 18.23 2.23 -12.68
CA LYS A 4 17.75 1.00 -13.32
C LYS A 4 17.40 -0.09 -12.29
N LEU A 5 18.27 -0.28 -11.29
CA LEU A 5 18.05 -1.21 -10.18
C LEU A 5 16.75 -0.91 -9.41
N LYS A 6 16.40 0.36 -9.23
CA LYS A 6 15.17 0.75 -8.52
C LYS A 6 13.90 0.36 -9.27
N ILE A 7 13.91 0.46 -10.60
CA ILE A 7 12.75 0.10 -11.43
C ILE A 7 12.57 -1.42 -11.47
N ASP A 8 13.69 -2.15 -11.63
CA ASP A 8 13.70 -3.60 -11.81
C ASP A 8 13.36 -4.38 -10.53
N VAL A 9 13.24 -3.71 -9.38
CA VAL A 9 12.87 -4.34 -8.10
C VAL A 9 11.63 -3.72 -7.45
N SER A 10 11.07 -2.66 -8.03
CA SER A 10 9.88 -2.01 -7.47
C SER A 10 8.61 -2.75 -7.87
N PRO A 11 7.74 -3.15 -6.92
CA PRO A 11 6.53 -3.92 -7.22
C PRO A 11 5.57 -3.19 -8.17
N ILE A 12 5.55 -1.86 -8.16
CA ILE A 12 4.70 -1.06 -9.07
C ILE A 12 5.03 -1.30 -10.56
N SER A 13 6.25 -1.74 -10.87
CA SER A 13 6.71 -2.06 -12.23
C SER A 13 6.15 -3.40 -12.74
N PHE A 14 5.70 -4.28 -11.84
CA PHE A 14 5.36 -5.67 -12.16
C PHE A 14 3.87 -5.99 -12.17
N VAL A 15 3.02 -5.01 -11.88
CA VAL A 15 1.56 -5.17 -11.91
C VAL A 15 1.10 -5.62 -13.31
N SER A 16 0.36 -6.72 -13.36
CA SER A 16 -0.23 -7.30 -14.56
C SER A 16 -1.73 -7.52 -14.41
N LYS A 17 -2.44 -7.75 -15.52
CA LYS A 17 -3.89 -8.01 -15.51
C LYS A 17 -4.28 -9.37 -14.92
N ASP A 18 -3.29 -10.24 -14.78
CA ASP A 18 -3.37 -11.61 -14.29
C ASP A 18 -3.15 -11.71 -12.78
N ASP A 19 -2.83 -10.59 -12.12
CA ASP A 19 -2.76 -10.50 -10.67
C ASP A 19 -4.13 -10.77 -10.01
N PRO A 20 -4.16 -11.42 -8.84
CA PRO A 20 -5.38 -11.62 -8.08
C PRO A 20 -5.89 -10.30 -7.48
N PRO A 21 -7.13 -10.26 -6.95
CA PRO A 21 -7.60 -9.12 -6.17
C PRO A 21 -6.65 -8.76 -5.04
N VAL A 22 -6.35 -7.47 -4.88
CA VAL A 22 -5.37 -6.96 -3.92
C VAL A 22 -6.04 -6.12 -2.83
N LEU A 23 -5.69 -6.38 -1.57
CA LEU A 23 -6.01 -5.50 -0.44
C LEU A 23 -4.73 -4.76 -0.03
N LEU A 24 -4.79 -3.43 -0.01
CA LEU A 24 -3.76 -2.54 0.49
C LEU A 24 -4.22 -1.94 1.82
N VAL A 25 -3.36 -1.95 2.84
CA VAL A 25 -3.64 -1.32 4.15
C VAL A 25 -2.44 -0.45 4.50
N HIS A 26 -2.67 0.81 4.82
CA HIS A 26 -1.60 1.77 5.14
C HIS A 26 -2.06 2.80 6.17
N GLY A 27 -1.19 3.16 7.12
CA GLY A 27 -1.46 4.23 8.09
C GLY A 27 -1.12 5.61 7.52
N ASP A 28 -2.01 6.59 7.63
CA ASP A 28 -1.76 7.93 7.07
C ASP A 28 -0.63 8.70 7.77
N GLN A 29 -0.27 8.31 8.99
CA GLN A 29 0.85 8.86 9.77
C GLN A 29 2.09 7.97 9.74
N ASP A 30 2.21 7.05 8.78
CA ASP A 30 3.44 6.27 8.58
C ASP A 30 4.62 7.19 8.20
N ASN A 31 5.54 7.37 9.16
CA ASN A 31 6.73 8.20 9.04
C ASN A 31 7.94 7.46 8.45
N ILE A 32 7.82 6.15 8.17
CA ILE A 32 8.87 5.31 7.57
C ILE A 32 8.60 5.10 6.09
N VAL A 33 7.36 4.76 5.74
CA VAL A 33 6.90 4.52 4.37
C VAL A 33 5.80 5.52 4.02
N PRO A 34 6.07 6.46 3.09
CA PRO A 34 5.09 7.47 2.72
C PRO A 34 3.80 6.85 2.16
N VAL A 35 2.65 7.34 2.61
CA VAL A 35 1.31 6.85 2.20
C VAL A 35 1.06 7.00 0.70
N GLU A 36 1.76 7.91 0.02
CA GLU A 36 1.69 8.06 -1.44
C GLU A 36 2.05 6.79 -2.20
N HIS A 37 2.84 5.90 -1.61
CA HIS A 37 3.13 4.59 -2.21
C HIS A 37 1.87 3.73 -2.32
N ALA A 38 1.00 3.76 -1.32
CA ALA A 38 -0.26 3.01 -1.32
C ALA A 38 -1.21 3.55 -2.40
N PHE A 39 -1.36 4.87 -2.51
CA PHE A 39 -2.18 5.50 -3.55
C PHE A 39 -1.67 5.20 -4.97
N ARG A 40 -0.36 5.35 -5.21
CA ARG A 40 0.24 5.05 -6.53
C ARG A 40 0.08 3.58 -6.92
N MET A 41 0.22 2.67 -5.96
CA MET A 41 0.02 1.25 -6.19
C MET A 41 -1.46 0.95 -6.52
N GLN A 42 -2.40 1.52 -5.78
CA GLN A 42 -3.83 1.38 -6.05
C GLN A 42 -4.17 1.86 -7.48
N GLU A 43 -3.70 3.03 -7.88
CA GLU A 43 -3.92 3.56 -9.24
C GLU A 43 -3.34 2.63 -10.31
N ARG A 44 -2.15 2.07 -10.07
CA ARG A 44 -1.50 1.14 -10.99
C ARG A 44 -2.28 -0.16 -11.14
N ILE A 45 -2.69 -0.78 -10.03
CA ILE A 45 -3.46 -2.04 -10.02
C ILE A 45 -4.84 -1.82 -10.68
N LYS A 46 -5.53 -0.74 -10.32
CA LYS A 46 -6.80 -0.36 -10.93
C LYS A 46 -6.66 -0.11 -12.43
N GLY A 47 -5.59 0.56 -12.85
CA GLY A 47 -5.27 0.82 -14.25
C GLY A 47 -4.96 -0.46 -15.06
N ALA A 48 -4.48 -1.53 -14.41
CA ALA A 48 -4.30 -2.84 -15.02
C ALA A 48 -5.60 -3.67 -15.12
N GLY A 49 -6.71 -3.17 -14.57
CA GLY A 49 -8.01 -3.85 -14.58
C GLY A 49 -8.19 -4.88 -13.46
N VAL A 50 -7.30 -4.87 -12.46
CA VAL A 50 -7.34 -5.78 -11.31
C VAL A 50 -8.16 -5.16 -10.18
N ALA A 51 -8.93 -5.98 -9.47
CA ALA A 51 -9.68 -5.54 -8.31
C ALA A 51 -8.73 -5.13 -7.18
N VAL A 52 -8.88 -3.91 -6.67
CA VAL A 52 -8.05 -3.42 -5.57
C VAL A 52 -8.88 -2.62 -4.58
N GLU A 53 -8.64 -2.90 -3.31
CA GLU A 53 -9.16 -2.13 -2.18
C GLU A 53 -8.00 -1.49 -1.43
N LEU A 54 -8.14 -0.22 -1.07
CA LEU A 54 -7.18 0.51 -0.25
C LEU A 54 -7.88 0.97 1.03
N VAL A 55 -7.37 0.51 2.17
CA VAL A 55 -7.79 0.93 3.50
C VAL A 55 -6.71 1.83 4.07
N ILE A 56 -7.04 3.11 4.23
CA ILE A 56 -6.22 4.06 4.98
C ILE A 56 -6.70 4.06 6.42
N VAL A 57 -5.78 3.80 7.35
CA VAL A 57 -6.07 3.85 8.78
C VAL A 57 -5.59 5.19 9.31
N GLU A 58 -6.55 6.05 9.67
CA GLU A 58 -6.26 7.39 10.18
C GLU A 58 -5.53 7.33 11.53
N GLY A 59 -4.53 8.19 11.71
CA GLY A 59 -3.71 8.36 12.91
C GLY A 59 -2.69 7.24 13.18
N VAL A 60 -2.59 6.23 12.31
CA VAL A 60 -1.72 5.07 12.52
C VAL A 60 -0.36 5.26 11.85
N GLU A 61 0.71 4.94 12.59
CA GLU A 61 2.11 4.98 12.13
C GLU A 61 2.52 3.65 11.43
N HIS A 62 3.83 3.43 11.21
CA HIS A 62 4.32 2.19 10.57
C HIS A 62 4.05 0.91 11.38
N SER A 63 3.87 1.03 12.70
CA SER A 63 3.78 -0.10 13.61
C SER A 63 2.35 -0.38 14.05
N VAL A 64 1.87 -1.58 13.74
CA VAL A 64 0.57 -2.10 14.22
C VAL A 64 0.73 -2.56 15.67
N SER A 65 0.79 -1.61 16.60
CA SER A 65 0.88 -1.90 18.03
C SER A 65 -0.52 -2.11 18.59
N LYS A 66 -0.74 -3.15 19.41
CA LYS A 66 -2.02 -3.41 20.12
C LYS A 66 -2.51 -2.24 21.01
N THR A 67 -1.64 -1.27 21.25
CA THR A 67 -1.90 -0.08 22.06
C THR A 67 -2.37 1.12 21.25
N ASP A 68 -2.45 1.01 19.92
CA ASP A 68 -3.01 2.06 19.08
C ASP A 68 -4.55 2.02 19.19
N PRO A 69 -5.20 3.08 19.72
CA PRO A 69 -6.65 3.13 19.90
C PRO A 69 -7.43 2.94 18.59
N GLN A 70 -6.80 3.18 17.43
CA GLN A 70 -7.43 3.16 16.11
C GLN A 70 -7.23 1.81 15.37
N THR A 71 -6.39 0.89 15.89
CA THR A 71 -6.28 -0.49 15.36
C THR A 71 -7.28 -1.45 16.02
N SER A 72 -8.23 -0.97 16.82
CA SER A 72 -9.39 -1.76 17.23
C SER A 72 -10.33 -1.90 16.02
N CYS A 73 -9.93 -2.69 15.03
CA CYS A 73 -10.86 -3.25 14.05
C CYS A 73 -11.84 -4.11 14.84
N VAL A 74 -12.98 -3.53 15.20
CA VAL A 74 -14.12 -4.26 15.75
C VAL A 74 -14.74 -4.98 14.55
N CYS A 75 -14.67 -6.31 14.61
CA CYS A 75 -15.26 -7.23 13.66
C CYS A 75 -16.72 -6.91 13.32
#